data_AF-A0A8T3Y1Q2-F1
#
_entry.id   AF-A0A8T3Y1Q2-F1
#
_cell.length_a   1.000
_cell.length_b   1.000
_cell.length_c   1.000
_cell.angle_alpha   90.00
_cell.angle_beta   90.00
_cell.angle_gamma   90.00
#
_symmetry.space_group_name_H-M   'P 1'
#
loop_
_entity.id
_entity.type
_entity.pdbx_description
1 polymer ?
#
loop_
_entity_poly.entity_id
_entity_poly.type
_entity_poly.pdbx_seq_one_letter_code
_entity_poly.pdbx_strand_id
1 'polypeptide(L)'
;MNKNFIGGAIVIALLALLVGTVVFAGRSPTGASAASSGSGSYDGYDSYEAMMQAHHGGSASAGASEDGCGGVSTGTGAASFAGEMAPYGLTYDDAGYQELLKAEKSITLTAAQTSTIVGLDILLPCCGVQSLQAKDNCQCGHHVAMFGLAKMLAKEGYSRDQIQDELNKWKEVFYPGGATGTGGC
;
A
#
# COMPACT_ATOMS: atom_id res chain seq x y z
N MET A 1 -57.11 19.27 -43.73
CA MET A 1 -55.81 19.95 -43.97
C MET A 1 -55.71 21.05 -42.91
N ASN A 2 -54.75 21.13 -41.98
CA ASN A 2 -53.44 20.50 -41.80
C ASN A 2 -53.14 20.34 -40.30
N LYS A 3 -52.66 19.16 -39.89
CA LYS A 3 -52.19 18.84 -38.54
C LYS A 3 -50.66 18.86 -38.54
N ASN A 4 -50.00 20.01 -38.53
CA ASN A 4 -48.52 20.09 -38.49
C ASN A 4 -48.02 21.42 -37.88
N PHE A 5 -48.54 21.83 -36.71
CA PHE A 5 -48.07 23.09 -36.09
C PHE A 5 -47.99 23.07 -34.56
N ILE A 6 -47.78 21.90 -33.96
CA ILE A 6 -47.60 21.76 -32.51
C ILE A 6 -46.44 20.79 -32.27
N GLY A 7 -45.22 21.28 -32.39
CA GLY A 7 -44.03 20.43 -32.24
C GLY A 7 -42.70 21.19 -32.25
N GLY A 8 -42.69 22.46 -31.85
CA GLY A 8 -41.50 23.31 -32.02
C GLY A 8 -41.27 24.35 -30.92
N ALA A 9 -41.72 24.10 -29.69
CA ALA A 9 -41.56 25.07 -28.58
C ALA A 9 -40.99 24.49 -27.27
N ILE A 10 -40.59 23.21 -27.22
CA ILE A 10 -40.08 22.58 -25.99
C ILE A 10 -38.57 22.26 -26.05
N VAL A 11 -37.92 22.40 -27.22
CA VAL A 11 -36.49 22.03 -27.37
C VAL A 11 -35.52 23.20 -27.12
N ILE A 12 -36.00 24.45 -26.98
CA ILE A 12 -35.12 25.63 -26.84
C ILE A 12 -34.89 26.04 -25.36
N ALA A 13 -35.55 25.40 -24.39
CA ALA A 13 -35.42 25.77 -22.97
C ALA A 13 -34.37 24.95 -22.18
N LEU A 14 -33.76 23.91 -22.76
CA LEU A 14 -32.77 23.06 -22.06
C LEU A 14 -31.31 23.27 -22.47
N LEU A 15 -31.03 24.23 -23.37
CA LEU A 15 -29.68 24.49 -23.89
C LEU A 15 -29.11 25.86 -23.47
N ALA A 16 -29.69 26.47 -22.42
CA ALA A 16 -29.27 27.76 -21.87
C ALA A 16 -28.79 27.67 -20.41
N LEU A 17 -28.15 26.55 -20.02
CA LEU A 17 -27.61 26.34 -18.67
C LEU A 17 -26.17 25.81 -18.70
N LEU A 18 -25.36 26.26 -19.67
CA LEU A 18 -23.95 25.90 -19.80
C LEU A 18 -23.03 27.06 -20.23
N VAL A 19 -23.37 28.30 -19.90
CA VAL A 19 -22.45 29.43 -20.08
C VAL A 19 -22.57 30.39 -18.90
N GLY A 20 -21.57 30.40 -18.01
CA GLY A 20 -21.59 31.27 -16.84
C GLY A 20 -20.39 31.14 -15.90
N THR A 21 -19.20 31.42 -16.44
CA THR A 21 -18.08 32.10 -15.76
C THR A 21 -17.51 31.51 -14.46
N VAL A 22 -16.26 31.00 -14.52
CA VAL A 22 -15.14 31.66 -13.81
C VAL A 22 -13.88 31.56 -14.69
N VAL A 23 -13.56 32.68 -15.35
CA VAL A 23 -12.21 32.98 -15.82
C VAL A 23 -11.47 33.55 -14.61
N PHE A 24 -10.48 32.83 -14.09
CA PHE A 24 -9.41 33.45 -13.30
C PHE A 24 -8.08 33.13 -13.98
N ALA A 25 -7.73 33.98 -14.93
CA ALA A 25 -6.44 33.99 -15.59
C ALA A 25 -5.40 34.65 -14.66
N GLY A 26 -4.62 33.82 -13.96
CA GLY A 26 -3.35 34.21 -13.37
C GLY A 26 -2.20 33.69 -14.24
N ARG A 27 -1.44 34.61 -14.84
CA ARG A 27 -0.21 34.36 -15.59
C ARG A 27 0.90 33.80 -14.68
N SER A 28 1.54 32.72 -15.17
CA SER A 28 2.98 32.35 -15.20
C SER A 28 3.84 32.50 -13.91
N PRO A 29 4.76 31.54 -13.60
CA PRO A 29 5.69 30.98 -14.58
C PRO A 29 5.92 29.46 -14.53
N THR A 30 6.44 28.96 -15.64
CA THR A 30 7.32 27.80 -15.74
C THR A 30 8.38 27.82 -14.64
N GLY A 31 8.13 27.09 -13.56
CA GLY A 31 9.13 26.69 -12.58
C GLY A 31 9.47 25.23 -12.85
N ALA A 32 10.75 24.95 -13.10
CA ALA A 32 11.28 23.62 -13.16
C ALA A 32 10.80 22.80 -11.96
N SER A 33 10.28 21.60 -12.18
CA SER A 33 10.15 20.60 -11.14
C SER A 33 11.55 20.18 -10.73
N ALA A 34 12.16 20.96 -9.85
CA ALA A 34 13.22 20.45 -9.00
C ALA A 34 12.62 19.25 -8.26
N ALA A 35 13.27 18.10 -8.38
CA ALA A 35 13.04 16.98 -7.50
C ALA A 35 13.30 17.49 -6.07
N SER A 36 12.23 17.81 -5.34
CA SER A 36 12.32 17.93 -3.90
C SER A 36 12.45 16.50 -3.38
N SER A 37 13.69 16.09 -3.19
CA SER A 37 14.10 15.10 -2.22
C SER A 37 13.45 15.44 -0.88
N GLY A 38 12.24 14.94 -0.68
CA GLY A 38 11.50 15.07 0.55
C GLY A 38 12.28 14.33 1.62
N SER A 39 12.93 15.10 2.49
CA SER A 39 13.42 14.68 3.79
C SER A 39 12.23 14.13 4.59
N GLY A 40 11.95 12.83 4.42
CA GLY A 40 11.18 12.08 5.39
C GLY A 40 11.86 12.23 6.75
N SER A 41 11.08 12.53 7.78
CA SER A 41 11.56 12.47 9.16
C SER A 41 11.79 11.00 9.50
N TYR A 42 13.00 10.50 9.27
CA TYR A 42 13.44 9.22 9.79
C TYR A 42 13.82 9.47 11.25
N ASP A 43 13.02 8.98 12.20
CA ASP A 43 13.28 9.15 13.63
C ASP A 43 14.69 8.62 13.98
N GLY A 44 15.68 9.53 13.99
CA GLY A 44 17.05 9.23 14.37
C GLY A 44 17.97 8.65 13.29
N TYR A 45 17.59 8.63 12.01
CA TYR A 45 18.45 8.10 10.93
C TYR A 45 18.70 9.12 9.82
N ASP A 46 19.94 9.17 9.33
CA ASP A 46 20.36 10.14 8.31
C ASP A 46 19.81 9.80 6.90
N SER A 47 19.36 8.56 6.70
CA SER A 47 18.72 8.11 5.46
C SER A 47 17.90 6.84 5.67
N TYR A 48 17.00 6.56 4.74
CA TYR A 48 16.29 5.27 4.64
C TYR A 48 17.27 4.09 4.60
N GLU A 49 18.37 4.25 3.86
CA GLU A 49 19.41 3.24 3.71
C GLU A 49 20.16 2.99 5.03
N ALA A 50 20.39 4.04 5.82
CA ALA A 50 20.97 3.92 7.17
C ALA A 50 20.02 3.19 8.14
N MET A 51 18.72 3.43 8.05
CA MET A 51 17.71 2.71 8.83
C MET A 51 17.64 1.23 8.44
N MET A 52 17.65 0.92 7.14
CA MET A 52 17.66 -0.46 6.64
C MET A 52 18.97 -1.17 7.00
N GLN A 53 20.10 -0.48 6.97
CA GLN A 53 21.40 -1.05 7.36
C GLN A 53 21.50 -1.30 8.88
N ALA A 54 20.90 -0.44 9.70
CA ALA A 54 20.79 -0.66 11.15
C ALA A 54 19.90 -1.88 11.48
N HIS A 55 18.84 -2.12 10.71
CA HIS A 55 17.92 -3.24 10.92
C HIS A 55 18.38 -4.57 10.29
N HIS A 56 19.12 -4.54 9.19
CA HIS A 56 19.50 -5.74 8.43
C HIS A 56 20.98 -6.14 8.56
N GLY A 57 21.74 -5.48 9.42
CA GLY A 57 23.05 -5.95 9.85
C GLY A 57 24.12 -5.78 8.78
N GLY A 58 24.89 -4.70 8.90
CA GLY A 58 26.24 -4.66 8.34
C GLY A 58 27.05 -5.84 8.88
N SER A 59 27.44 -6.75 7.98
CA SER A 59 28.34 -7.85 8.31
C SER A 59 29.68 -7.29 8.79
N ALA A 60 29.94 -7.46 10.09
CA ALA A 60 31.21 -7.89 10.69
C ALA A 60 31.45 -7.17 12.03
N SER A 61 31.12 -7.83 13.13
CA SER A 61 32.07 -7.99 14.24
C SER A 61 31.55 -9.04 15.22
N ALA A 62 32.37 -10.06 15.41
CA ALA A 62 32.28 -10.94 16.56
C ALA A 62 32.48 -10.10 17.83
N GLY A 63 31.49 -10.10 18.71
CA GLY A 63 31.55 -9.44 20.00
C GLY A 63 30.34 -9.84 20.82
N ALA A 64 30.56 -10.81 21.73
CA ALA A 64 29.54 -11.32 22.62
C ALA A 64 28.98 -10.23 23.53
N SER A 65 27.66 -10.25 23.74
CA SER A 65 27.05 -9.82 24.99
C SER A 65 25.99 -10.86 25.37
N GLU A 66 26.31 -11.58 26.42
CA GLU A 66 25.43 -12.45 27.18
C GLU A 66 24.34 -11.59 27.85
N ASP A 67 23.12 -12.15 27.91
CA ASP A 67 21.90 -11.64 28.57
C ASP A 67 20.85 -10.90 27.72
N GLY A 68 19.74 -11.61 27.46
CA GLY A 68 18.41 -11.00 27.53
C GLY A 68 17.63 -10.75 26.22
N CYS A 69 17.41 -11.79 25.42
CA CYS A 69 16.13 -12.14 24.76
C CYS A 69 16.40 -13.30 23.80
N GLY A 70 15.55 -14.33 23.85
CA GLY A 70 15.77 -15.63 23.21
C GLY A 70 16.27 -15.52 21.77
N GLY A 71 17.43 -16.13 21.53
CA GLY A 71 18.05 -16.24 20.21
C GLY A 71 17.12 -16.96 19.25
N VAL A 72 16.30 -16.17 18.55
CA VAL A 72 15.57 -16.61 17.37
C VAL A 72 16.62 -16.83 16.30
N SER A 73 16.72 -18.08 15.84
CA SER A 73 17.51 -18.40 14.66
C SER A 73 16.93 -17.60 13.50
N THR A 74 17.55 -16.47 13.18
CA THR A 74 17.30 -15.70 11.97
C THR A 74 17.70 -16.60 10.80
N GLY A 75 16.76 -17.45 10.37
CA GLY A 75 16.87 -18.22 9.16
C GLY A 75 17.17 -17.24 8.03
N THR A 76 18.44 -17.16 7.63
CA THR A 76 18.95 -16.15 6.69
C THR A 76 18.53 -16.43 5.25
N GLY A 77 17.49 -17.26 5.06
CA GLY A 77 16.95 -17.60 3.76
C GLY A 77 15.88 -16.60 3.38
N ALA A 78 16.17 -15.75 2.40
CA ALA A 78 15.13 -15.02 1.69
C ALA A 78 14.05 -16.00 1.21
N ALA A 79 12.79 -15.54 1.15
CA ALA A 79 11.72 -16.34 0.56
C ALA A 79 12.14 -16.81 -0.84
N SER A 80 11.86 -18.07 -1.17
CA SER A 80 12.34 -18.68 -2.43
C SER A 80 11.89 -17.95 -3.71
N PHE A 81 10.85 -17.13 -3.60
CA PHE A 81 10.26 -16.33 -4.67
C PHE A 81 10.57 -14.83 -4.56
N ALA A 82 11.44 -14.40 -3.62
CA ALA A 82 11.83 -13.01 -3.51
C ALA A 82 12.48 -12.51 -4.82
N GLY A 83 12.02 -11.36 -5.32
CA GLY A 83 12.40 -10.80 -6.62
C GLY A 83 11.63 -11.36 -7.83
N GLU A 84 10.79 -12.38 -7.65
CA GLU A 84 9.94 -12.87 -8.74
C GLU A 84 8.76 -11.93 -9.01
N MET A 85 8.28 -11.90 -10.25
CA MET A 85 7.09 -11.14 -10.63
C MET A 85 5.83 -11.94 -10.33
N ALA A 86 4.95 -11.38 -9.52
CA ALA A 86 3.64 -11.93 -9.21
C ALA A 86 2.68 -11.80 -10.41
N PRO A 87 1.62 -12.63 -10.49
CA PRO A 87 0.65 -12.59 -11.59
C PRO A 87 -0.08 -11.25 -11.78
N TYR A 88 -0.12 -10.41 -10.74
CA TYR A 88 -0.72 -9.06 -10.74
C TYR A 88 0.30 -7.95 -11.02
N GLY A 89 1.51 -8.29 -11.50
CA GLY A 89 2.46 -7.31 -12.03
C GLY A 89 3.32 -6.59 -10.99
N LEU A 90 3.33 -7.04 -9.73
CA LEU A 90 4.31 -6.59 -8.73
C LEU A 90 5.42 -7.61 -8.54
N THR A 91 6.62 -7.14 -8.24
CA THR A 91 7.76 -7.98 -7.85
C THR A 91 7.77 -8.19 -6.34
N TYR A 92 8.18 -9.37 -5.87
CA TYR A 92 8.34 -9.66 -4.44
C TYR A 92 9.64 -9.07 -3.88
N ASP A 93 9.78 -7.75 -3.96
CA ASP A 93 10.95 -6.98 -3.55
C ASP A 93 10.57 -5.57 -3.05
N ASP A 94 11.57 -4.71 -2.85
CA ASP A 94 11.36 -3.33 -2.39
C ASP A 94 10.53 -2.52 -3.40
N ALA A 95 10.70 -2.73 -4.71
CA ALA A 95 9.93 -2.01 -5.71
C ALA A 95 8.44 -2.35 -5.62
N GLY A 96 8.11 -3.64 -5.51
CA GLY A 96 6.73 -4.06 -5.28
C GLY A 96 6.18 -3.54 -3.95
N TYR A 97 6.97 -3.56 -2.88
CA TYR A 97 6.59 -2.99 -1.59
C TYR A 97 6.22 -1.50 -1.70
N GLN A 98 7.02 -0.69 -2.40
CA GLN A 98 6.70 0.73 -2.62
C GLN A 98 5.39 0.92 -3.41
N GLU A 99 5.10 0.06 -4.39
CA GLU A 99 3.83 0.09 -5.11
C GLU A 99 2.65 -0.27 -4.19
N LEU A 100 2.81 -1.21 -3.26
CA LEU A 100 1.79 -1.53 -2.27
C LEU A 100 1.46 -0.33 -1.35
N LEU A 101 2.47 0.41 -0.91
CA LEU A 101 2.27 1.63 -0.12
C LEU A 101 1.50 2.70 -0.90
N LYS A 102 1.72 2.82 -2.22
CA LYS A 102 0.96 3.73 -3.09
C LYS A 102 -0.45 3.24 -3.33
N ALA A 103 -0.64 1.93 -3.50
CA ALA A 103 -1.94 1.30 -3.71
C ALA A 103 -2.88 1.57 -2.52
N GLU A 104 -2.35 1.53 -1.29
CA GLU A 104 -3.12 1.87 -0.08
C GLU A 104 -3.72 3.27 -0.18
N LYS A 105 -2.95 4.27 -0.59
CA LYS A 105 -3.41 5.67 -0.64
C LYS A 105 -4.31 5.99 -1.83
N SER A 106 -4.11 5.30 -2.95
CA SER A 106 -4.74 5.63 -4.25
C SER A 106 -5.99 4.83 -4.57
N ILE A 107 -6.17 3.66 -3.95
CA ILE A 107 -7.30 2.79 -4.22
C ILE A 107 -8.43 3.09 -3.23
N THR A 108 -9.62 3.38 -3.75
CA THR A 108 -10.85 3.44 -2.94
C THR A 108 -11.67 2.18 -3.23
N LEU A 109 -12.04 1.46 -2.19
CA LEU A 109 -12.88 0.25 -2.29
C LEU A 109 -14.36 0.60 -2.11
N THR A 110 -15.21 -0.17 -2.81
CA THR A 110 -16.64 -0.24 -2.50
C THR A 110 -16.88 -1.00 -1.18
N ALA A 111 -18.08 -0.88 -0.61
CA ALA A 111 -18.44 -1.63 0.60
C ALA A 111 -18.30 -3.15 0.43
N ALA A 112 -18.70 -3.67 -0.74
CA ALA A 112 -18.56 -5.10 -1.05
C ALA A 112 -17.10 -5.54 -1.07
N GLN A 113 -16.22 -4.78 -1.75
CA GLN A 113 -14.79 -5.08 -1.80
C GLN A 113 -14.11 -4.97 -0.42
N THR A 114 -14.49 -3.97 0.38
CA THR A 114 -14.01 -3.84 1.76
C THR A 114 -14.39 -5.07 2.58
N SER A 115 -15.63 -5.57 2.44
CA SER A 115 -16.06 -6.78 3.15
C SER A 115 -15.27 -8.03 2.76
N THR A 116 -14.73 -8.08 1.54
CA THR A 116 -13.87 -9.18 1.09
C THR A 116 -12.54 -9.23 1.85
N ILE A 117 -12.00 -8.08 2.30
CA ILE A 117 -10.64 -8.02 2.86
C ILE A 117 -10.58 -7.86 4.38
N VAL A 118 -11.64 -7.33 5.01
CA VAL A 118 -11.68 -7.19 6.47
C VAL A 118 -11.60 -8.56 7.15
N GLY A 119 -10.80 -8.67 8.20
CA GLY A 119 -10.57 -9.90 8.95
C GLY A 119 -9.65 -10.91 8.27
N LEU A 120 -9.01 -10.58 7.15
CA LEU A 120 -7.93 -11.41 6.59
C LEU A 120 -6.75 -11.43 7.56
N ASP A 121 -6.11 -12.59 7.70
CA ASP A 121 -4.99 -12.80 8.61
C ASP A 121 -3.70 -12.26 8.02
N ILE A 122 -3.12 -11.29 8.72
CA ILE A 122 -1.88 -10.63 8.33
C ILE A 122 -0.79 -10.75 9.39
N LEU A 123 -0.98 -11.53 10.47
CA LEU A 123 -0.11 -11.59 11.65
C LEU A 123 1.27 -10.94 11.44
N LEU A 124 1.43 -9.72 11.95
CA LEU A 124 2.64 -8.93 11.81
C LEU A 124 3.42 -8.96 13.13
N PRO A 125 4.57 -9.66 13.19
CA PRO A 125 5.40 -9.74 14.40
C PRO A 125 5.82 -8.38 14.96
N CYS A 126 6.04 -7.37 14.10
CA CYS A 126 6.54 -6.07 14.54
C CYS A 126 5.53 -5.25 15.35
N CYS A 127 4.23 -5.53 15.25
CA CYS A 127 3.19 -4.75 15.92
C CYS A 127 2.04 -5.59 16.52
N GLY A 128 2.10 -6.92 16.41
CA GLY A 128 1.11 -7.84 16.97
C GLY A 128 -0.26 -7.80 16.29
N VAL A 129 -0.43 -7.05 15.19
CA VAL A 129 -1.69 -7.01 14.44
C VAL A 129 -1.92 -8.35 13.75
N GLN A 130 -3.06 -8.98 14.03
CA GLN A 130 -3.41 -10.29 13.49
C GLN A 130 -4.27 -10.20 12.24
N SER A 131 -5.12 -9.17 12.10
CA SER A 131 -6.05 -9.11 10.98
C SER A 131 -6.24 -7.71 10.43
N LEU A 132 -6.54 -7.62 9.14
CA LEU A 132 -6.89 -6.35 8.49
C LEU A 132 -8.19 -5.80 9.08
N GLN A 133 -8.17 -4.54 9.47
CA GLN A 133 -9.36 -3.81 9.92
C GLN A 133 -9.79 -2.80 8.86
N ALA A 134 -11.07 -2.41 8.91
CA ALA A 134 -11.57 -1.32 8.06
C ALA A 134 -11.04 0.06 8.50
N LYS A 135 -10.65 0.19 9.77
CA LYS A 135 -10.18 1.42 10.43
C LYS A 135 -9.17 1.06 11.51
N ASP A 136 -8.42 2.05 11.98
CA ASP A 136 -7.52 1.94 13.13
C ASP A 136 -6.40 0.89 12.98
N ASN A 137 -5.99 0.68 11.73
CA ASN A 137 -4.85 -0.17 11.39
C ASN A 137 -3.55 0.42 11.96
N CYS A 138 -2.68 -0.40 12.56
CA CYS A 138 -1.30 -0.02 12.90
C CYS A 138 -0.64 0.58 11.64
N GLN A 139 -0.28 1.86 11.64
CA GLN A 139 0.20 2.58 10.45
C GLN A 139 1.67 2.25 10.09
N CYS A 140 2.16 1.06 10.47
CA CYS A 140 3.50 0.62 10.10
C CYS A 140 3.55 0.26 8.60
N GLY A 141 4.73 0.38 8.00
CA GLY A 141 4.91 0.12 6.56
C GLY A 141 4.40 -1.25 6.11
N HIS A 142 4.67 -2.32 6.86
CA HIS A 142 4.19 -3.67 6.55
C HIS A 142 2.65 -3.78 6.56
N HIS A 143 1.98 -3.16 7.52
CA HIS A 143 0.52 -3.18 7.55
C HIS A 143 -0.06 -2.35 6.40
N VAL A 144 0.46 -1.15 6.16
CA VAL A 144 0.04 -0.31 5.03
C VAL A 144 0.22 -1.06 3.71
N ALA A 145 1.35 -1.76 3.53
CA ALA A 145 1.59 -2.57 2.34
C ALA A 145 0.63 -3.76 2.23
N MET A 146 0.39 -4.51 3.32
CA MET A 146 -0.58 -5.61 3.34
C MET A 146 -2.00 -5.14 3.01
N PHE A 147 -2.40 -3.99 3.55
CA PHE A 147 -3.69 -3.39 3.24
C PHE A 147 -3.75 -2.89 1.79
N GLY A 148 -2.67 -2.30 1.28
CA GLY A 148 -2.51 -1.92 -0.11
C GLY A 148 -2.66 -3.10 -1.08
N LEU A 149 -2.02 -4.23 -0.78
CA LEU A 149 -2.12 -5.48 -1.54
C LEU A 149 -3.57 -5.97 -1.57
N ALA A 150 -4.20 -6.07 -0.39
CA ALA A 150 -5.58 -6.53 -0.29
C ALA A 150 -6.54 -5.62 -1.08
N LYS A 151 -6.34 -4.30 -1.05
CA LYS A 151 -7.12 -3.33 -1.82
C LYS A 151 -6.93 -3.50 -3.32
N MET A 152 -5.70 -3.68 -3.77
CA MET A 152 -5.39 -3.90 -5.19
C MET A 152 -6.08 -5.17 -5.70
N LEU A 153 -5.90 -6.29 -5.02
CA LEU A 153 -6.48 -7.58 -5.44
C LEU A 153 -8.01 -7.59 -5.35
N ALA A 154 -8.60 -7.02 -4.29
CA ALA A 154 -10.05 -6.90 -4.18
C ALA A 154 -10.66 -6.01 -5.27
N LYS A 155 -9.93 -4.96 -5.70
CA LYS A 155 -10.35 -4.11 -6.81
C LYS A 155 -10.36 -4.86 -8.15
N GLU A 156 -9.42 -5.78 -8.35
CA GLU A 156 -9.34 -6.65 -9.52
C GLU A 156 -10.31 -7.84 -9.47
N GLY A 157 -11.03 -8.03 -8.37
CA GLY A 157 -12.06 -9.06 -8.24
C GLY A 157 -11.53 -10.41 -7.77
N TYR A 158 -10.34 -10.45 -7.17
CA TYR A 158 -9.81 -11.66 -6.54
C TYR A 158 -10.71 -12.09 -5.38
N SER A 159 -10.86 -13.41 -5.22
CA SER A 159 -11.59 -13.98 -4.08
C SER A 159 -10.82 -13.80 -2.78
N ARG A 160 -11.53 -13.88 -1.66
CA ARG A 160 -10.94 -13.75 -0.32
C ARG A 160 -9.76 -14.71 -0.11
N ASP A 161 -9.90 -15.96 -0.52
CA ASP A 161 -8.87 -16.99 -0.34
C ASP A 161 -7.62 -16.68 -1.18
N GLN A 162 -7.79 -16.25 -2.42
CA GLN A 162 -6.66 -15.82 -3.26
C GLN A 162 -5.93 -14.62 -2.65
N ILE A 163 -6.65 -13.66 -2.06
CA ILE A 163 -6.04 -12.53 -1.37
C ILE A 163 -5.26 -13.03 -0.14
N GLN A 164 -5.82 -13.97 0.63
CA GLN A 164 -5.14 -14.54 1.79
C GLN A 164 -3.83 -15.25 1.41
N ASP A 165 -3.84 -16.02 0.31
CA ASP A 165 -2.65 -16.71 -0.19
C ASP A 165 -1.55 -15.73 -0.58
N GLU A 166 -1.91 -14.61 -1.22
CA GLU A 166 -0.96 -13.56 -1.59
C GLU A 166 -0.43 -12.78 -0.37
N LEU A 167 -1.28 -12.50 0.62
CA LEU A 167 -0.85 -11.95 1.90
C LEU A 167 0.16 -12.88 2.59
N ASN A 168 -0.05 -14.20 2.52
CA ASN A 168 0.89 -15.18 3.09
C ASN A 168 2.26 -15.13 2.41
N LYS A 169 2.31 -15.02 1.07
CA LYS A 169 3.57 -14.86 0.34
C LYS A 169 4.30 -13.58 0.76
N TRP A 170 3.61 -12.45 0.81
CA TRP A 170 4.22 -11.19 1.25
C TRP A 170 4.67 -11.24 2.72
N LYS A 171 4.04 -12.03 3.59
CA LYS A 171 4.52 -12.24 4.97
C LYS A 171 5.88 -12.92 4.97
N GLU A 172 6.10 -13.91 4.10
CA GLU A 172 7.40 -14.57 3.97
C GLU A 172 8.48 -13.64 3.38
N VAL A 173 8.09 -12.68 2.52
CA VAL A 173 9.01 -11.64 2.02
C VAL A 173 9.42 -10.70 3.15
N PHE A 174 8.47 -10.25 3.97
CA PHE A 174 8.76 -9.34 5.09
C PHE A 174 9.46 -10.02 6.26
N TYR A 175 9.16 -11.29 6.50
CA TYR A 175 9.65 -12.08 7.63
C TYR A 175 10.19 -13.42 7.12
N PRO A 176 11.33 -13.43 6.42
CA PRO A 176 11.98 -14.66 6.00
C PRO A 176 12.32 -15.52 7.21
N GLY A 177 11.94 -16.80 7.18
CA GLY A 177 12.04 -17.70 8.34
C GLY A 177 10.82 -17.70 9.27
N GLY A 178 9.79 -16.90 8.95
CA GLY A 178 8.49 -16.93 9.60
C GLY A 178 8.32 -15.96 10.77
N ALA A 179 7.08 -15.86 11.23
CA ALA A 179 6.67 -15.04 12.37
C ALA A 179 7.02 -15.73 13.70
N THR A 180 8.29 -15.86 14.05
CA THR A 180 8.71 -16.32 15.39
C THR A 180 8.67 -15.19 16.44
N GLY A 181 7.85 -14.17 16.21
CA GLY A 181 7.56 -13.15 17.19
C GLY A 181 6.58 -13.71 18.22
N THR A 182 7.11 -14.25 19.31
CA THR A 182 6.39 -14.31 20.58
C THR A 182 5.92 -12.89 20.90
N GLY A 183 4.65 -12.60 20.59
CA GLY A 183 4.02 -11.33 20.92
C GLY A 183 4.27 -11.02 22.39
N GLY A 184 5.05 -9.97 22.64
CA GLY A 184 5.52 -9.62 23.96
C GLY A 184 6.51 -8.48 23.88
N CYS A 185 5.97 -7.27 23.76
CA CYS A 185 6.53 -6.11 24.45
C CYS A 185 5.61 -5.81 25.63
#